data_AF-A0ABD0PVS5-F1
#
_entry.id   AF-A0ABD0PVS5-F1
#
_cell.length_a   1.000
_cell.length_b   1.000
_cell.length_c   1.000
_cell.angle_alpha   90.00
_cell.angle_beta   90.00
_cell.angle_gamma   90.00
#
_symmetry.space_group_name_H-M   'P 1'
#
loop_
_entity.id
_entity.type
_entity.pdbx_description
1 polymer ?
#
loop_
_entity_poly.entity_id
_entity_poly.type
_entity_poly.pdbx_seq_one_letter_code
_entity_poly.pdbx_strand_id
1 'polypeptide(L)' 'RVLSLQENLVQVGVLNEEGVRGQWANLSWELLYATNDDEERYSIQAHPVMLRNLTVQAADPPLGYPIYSSPPIHLRCL' A
#
# COMPACT_ATOMS: atom_id res chain seq x y z
N ARG A 1 -24.82 -25.90 -17.63
CA ARG A 1 -25.02 -24.94 -16.52
C ARG A 1 -24.24 -23.68 -16.88
N VAL A 2 -24.90 -22.52 -16.92
CA VAL A 2 -24.27 -21.24 -17.31
C VAL A 2 -23.81 -20.53 -16.04
N LEU A 3 -22.55 -20.09 -16.00
CA LEU A 3 -22.01 -19.27 -14.91
C LEU A 3 -22.52 -17.82 -15.08
N SER A 4 -22.95 -17.19 -13.99
CA SER A 4 -23.36 -15.78 -13.95
C SER A 4 -22.40 -14.96 -13.10
N LEU A 5 -22.21 -13.68 -13.43
CA LEU A 5 -21.44 -12.75 -12.60
C LEU A 5 -22.09 -12.59 -11.22
N GLN A 6 -21.29 -12.63 -10.16
CA GLN A 6 -21.75 -12.46 -8.78
C GLN A 6 -20.77 -11.57 -8.00
N GLU A 7 -21.32 -10.76 -7.09
CA GLU A 7 -20.53 -10.04 -6.10
C GLU A 7 -20.24 -10.96 -4.92
N ASN A 8 -18.98 -11.34 -4.76
CA ASN A 8 -18.55 -12.23 -3.70
C ASN A 8 -17.49 -11.52 -2.84
N LEU A 9 -17.62 -11.66 -1.52
CA LEU A 9 -16.60 -11.23 -0.57
C LEU A 9 -15.43 -12.23 -0.65
N VAL A 10 -14.27 -11.77 -1.13
CA VAL A 10 -13.06 -12.59 -1.27
C VAL A 10 -12.00 -12.08 -0.30
N GLN A 11 -11.49 -12.98 0.54
CA GLN A 11 -10.34 -12.66 1.39
C GLN A 11 -9.07 -12.67 0.53
N VAL A 12 -8.49 -11.48 0.33
CA VAL A 12 -7.26 -11.31 -0.48
C VAL A 12 -6.01 -11.74 0.30
N GLY A 13 -5.99 -11.53 1.62
CA GLY A 13 -4.88 -11.93 2.49
C GLY A 13 -4.88 -11.16 3.82
N VAL A 14 -3.90 -11.46 4.67
CA VAL A 14 -3.63 -10.75 5.93
C VAL A 14 -2.15 -10.38 5.97
N LEU A 15 -1.85 -9.14 6.36
CA LEU A 15 -0.48 -8.67 6.57
C LEU A 15 -0.14 -8.70 8.06
N ASN A 16 1.15 -8.90 8.38
CA ASN A 16 1.63 -8.79 9.75
C ASN A 16 1.61 -7.31 10.19
N GLU A 17 0.84 -7.01 11.23
CA GLU A 17 0.63 -5.64 11.71
C GLU A 17 1.93 -4.99 12.20
N GLU A 18 2.79 -5.72 12.91
CA GLU A 18 4.08 -5.22 13.38
C GLU A 18 5.03 -4.90 12.21
N GLY A 19 4.97 -5.70 11.16
CA GLY A 19 5.71 -5.44 9.92
C GLY A 19 5.27 -4.13 9.29
N VAL A 20 3.97 -3.86 9.25
CA VAL A 20 3.42 -2.59 8.74
C VAL A 20 3.84 -1.41 9.64
N ARG A 21 3.64 -1.53 10.96
CA ARG A 21 4.03 -0.48 11.92
C ARG A 21 5.53 -0.20 11.91
N GLY A 22 6.36 -1.23 11.80
CA GLY A 22 7.81 -1.11 11.69
C GLY A 22 8.24 -0.33 10.45
N GLN A 23 7.56 -0.54 9.31
CA GLN A 23 7.84 0.23 8.10
C GLN A 23 7.49 1.70 8.23
N TRP A 24 6.36 2.01 8.87
CA TRP A 24 5.98 3.40 9.14
C TRP A 24 6.94 4.07 10.12
N ALA A 25 7.38 3.36 11.15
CA ALA A 25 8.38 3.87 12.10
C ALA A 25 9.72 4.15 11.40
N ASN A 26 10.19 3.23 10.53
CA ASN A 26 11.42 3.41 9.78
C ASN A 26 11.34 4.62 8.84
N LEU A 27 10.24 4.77 8.12
CA LEU A 27 10.02 5.92 7.23
C LEU A 27 9.93 7.23 8.02
N SER A 28 9.31 7.22 9.20
CA SER A 28 9.26 8.39 10.09
C SER A 28 10.66 8.76 10.57
N TRP A 29 11.49 7.76 10.89
CA TRP A 29 12.87 7.97 11.27
C TRP A 29 13.70 8.58 10.14
N GLU A 30 13.61 8.00 8.94
CA GLU A 30 14.31 8.48 7.74
C GLU A 30 13.98 9.95 7.42
N LEU A 31 12.68 10.29 7.40
CA LEU A 31 12.23 11.63 7.01
C LEU A 31 12.47 12.69 8.10
N LEU A 32 12.13 12.39 9.36
CA LEU A 32 12.13 13.39 10.43
C LEU A 32 13.48 13.52 11.14
N TYR A 33 14.24 12.43 11.22
CA TYR A 33 15.44 12.38 12.05
C TYR A 33 16.72 12.21 11.24
N ALA A 34 16.68 11.45 10.15
CA ALA A 34 17.81 11.34 9.22
C ALA A 34 17.77 12.39 8.11
N THR A 35 16.74 13.24 8.09
CA THR A 35 16.54 14.34 7.13
C THR A 35 16.70 13.89 5.68
N ASN A 36 16.21 12.68 5.36
CA ASN A 36 16.27 12.16 4.01
C ASN A 36 15.42 13.04 3.08
N ASP A 37 16.07 13.66 2.11
CA ASP A 37 15.49 14.58 1.12
C ASP A 37 15.37 13.96 -0.28
N ASP A 38 15.62 12.65 -0.40
CA ASP A 38 15.52 11.93 -1.66
C ASP A 38 14.08 11.99 -2.20
N GLU A 39 13.91 12.75 -3.30
CA GLU A 39 12.64 12.86 -4.01
C GLU A 39 12.24 11.52 -4.66
N GLU A 40 13.22 10.68 -5.00
CA GLU A 40 13.01 9.41 -5.68
C GLU A 40 12.93 8.28 -4.65
N ARG A 41 11.71 7.94 -4.22
CA ARG A 41 11.44 6.90 -3.20
C ARG A 41 11.72 5.47 -3.69
N TYR A 42 12.92 5.18 -4.21
CA TYR A 42 13.35 3.86 -4.71
C TYR A 42 13.06 2.72 -3.71
N SER A 43 13.18 3.00 -2.40
CA SER A 43 12.93 2.04 -1.32
C SER A 43 11.48 1.53 -1.27
N ILE A 44 10.53 2.27 -1.84
CA ILE A 44 9.12 1.90 -1.85
C ILE A 44 8.81 0.81 -2.89
N GLN A 45 9.60 0.75 -3.97
CA GLN A 45 9.47 -0.27 -5.03
C GLN A 45 10.47 -1.42 -4.89
N ALA A 46 11.51 -1.26 -4.07
CA ALA A 46 12.60 -2.22 -3.95
C ALA A 46 12.20 -3.56 -3.30
N HIS A 47 11.16 -3.60 -2.47
CA HIS A 47 10.81 -4.80 -1.70
C HIS A 47 9.52 -5.48 -2.20
N PRO A 48 9.62 -6.59 -2.98
CA PRO A 48 8.47 -7.17 -3.70
C PRO A 48 7.39 -7.76 -2.78
N VAL A 49 7.76 -8.16 -1.55
CA VAL A 49 6.84 -8.86 -0.63
C VAL A 49 6.16 -7.92 0.38
N MET A 50 6.79 -6.79 0.71
CA MET A 50 6.33 -5.94 1.83
C MET A 50 5.21 -4.97 1.46
N LEU A 51 4.83 -4.91 0.18
CA LEU A 51 3.76 -4.05 -0.32
C LEU A 51 3.89 -2.60 0.19
N ARG A 52 5.13 -2.07 0.25
CA ARG A 52 5.44 -0.79 0.90
C ARG A 52 4.61 0.36 0.35
N ASN A 53 4.38 0.36 -0.97
CA ASN A 53 3.46 1.28 -1.65
C ASN A 53 2.07 1.31 -1.02
N LEU A 54 1.45 0.15 -0.87
CA LEU A 54 0.07 0.03 -0.38
C LEU A 54 -0.02 0.32 1.12
N THR A 55 0.98 -0.10 1.89
CA THR A 55 0.97 0.08 3.35
C THR A 55 1.31 1.51 3.74
N VAL A 56 2.19 2.22 3.02
CA VAL A 56 2.48 3.64 3.27
C VAL A 56 1.28 4.54 2.93
N GLN A 57 0.47 4.18 1.93
CA GLN A 57 -0.78 4.91 1.63
C GLN A 57 -1.79 4.89 2.78
N ALA A 58 -1.76 3.84 3.60
CA ALA A 58 -2.64 3.71 4.76
C ALA A 58 -2.11 4.44 6.00
N ALA A 59 -0.91 5.00 5.97
CA ALA A 59 -0.38 5.80 7.07
C ALA A 59 -1.01 7.19 7.10
N ASP A 60 -1.14 7.77 8.30
CA ASP A 60 -1.64 9.13 8.43
C ASP A 60 -0.64 10.16 7.84
N PRO A 61 -1.14 11.29 7.31
CA PRO A 61 -0.28 12.42 6.95
C PRO A 61 0.58 12.88 8.14
N PRO A 62 1.84 13.32 7.94
CA PRO A 62 2.50 13.61 6.67
C PRO A 62 3.23 12.42 6.01
N LEU A 63 3.16 11.24 6.62
CA LEU A 63 3.93 10.07 6.20
C LEU A 63 3.27 9.37 5.01
N GLY A 64 1.98 9.12 5.12
CA GLY A 64 1.16 8.63 4.03
C GLY A 64 0.73 9.74 3.10
N TYR A 65 0.21 9.35 1.94
CA TYR A 65 -0.34 10.25 0.94
C TYR A 65 -1.79 9.89 0.67
N PRO A 66 -2.68 10.88 0.54
CA PRO A 66 -4.09 10.62 0.28
C PRO A 66 -4.26 9.85 -1.03
N ILE A 67 -4.97 8.73 -0.97
CA ILE A 67 -5.39 8.00 -2.15
C ILE A 67 -6.50 8.78 -2.86
N TYR A 68 -6.29 9.14 -4.12
CA TYR A 68 -7.43 9.30 -5.02
C TYR A 68 -8.02 7.92 -5.28
N SER A 69 -9.13 7.60 -4.61
CA SER A 69 -9.84 6.35 -4.87
C SER A 69 -10.72 6.55 -6.09
N SER A 70 -10.30 6.03 -7.24
CA SER A 70 -11.19 5.99 -8.40
C SER A 70 -12.40 5.10 -8.07
N PRO A 71 -13.56 5.33 -8.70
CA PRO A 71 -14.64 4.34 -8.70
C PRO A 71 -14.10 2.97 -9.19
N PRO A 72 -14.65 1.85 -8.70
CA PRO A 72 -14.26 0.52 -9.14
C PRO A 72 -14.25 0.42 -10.67
N ILE A 73 -13.13 -0.03 -11.23
CA ILE A 73 -12.99 -0.19 -12.69
C ILE A 73 -13.26 -1.65 -13.02
N HIS A 74 -14.34 -1.90 -13.77
CA HIS A 74 -14.64 -3.25 -14.26
C HIS A 74 -13.68 -3.63 -15.38
N LEU A 75 -12.64 -4.40 -15.06
CA LEU A 75 -11.79 -5.04 -16.05
C LEU A 75 -12.55 -6.23 -16.66
N ARG A 76 -12.82 -6.19 -17.96
CA ARG A 76 -13.23 -7.40 -18.68
C ARG A 76 -11.99 -8.27 -18.83
N CYS A 77 -11.96 -9.40 -18.14
CA CYS A 77 -10.95 -10.42 -18.39
C CYS A 77 -11.12 -10.93 -19.83
N LEU A 78 -10.03 -10.97 -20.59
CA LEU A 78 -9.97 -11.55 -21.93
C LEU A 78 -10.10 -13.08 -21.86
#